data_AF-A0A090KR86-F1
#
_entry.id   AF-A0A090KR86-F1
#
_cell.length_a   1.000
_cell.length_b   1.000
_cell.length_c   1.000
_cell.angle_alpha   90.00
_cell.angle_beta   90.00
_cell.angle_gamma   90.00
#
_symmetry.space_group_name_H-M   'P 1'
#
loop_
_entity.id
_entity.type
_entity.pdbx_description
1 polymer ?
#
loop_
_entity_poly.entity_id
_entity_poly.type
_entity_poly.pdbx_seq_one_letter_code
_entity_poly.pdbx_strand_id
1 'polypeptide(L)'
;MDIRIEQFDKIVKMIEGAQAALNKYFFDYRIFTTFEYWLMIFFLIAPLVLLYFKIDKSKLFEICFYGYNIHVLFGYIDLYGRNLGYWNYPFPVFPPIPGLSLDTSLVPVTFMLVYQWTIKRKKIITSTVY
;
A
#
# COMPACT_ATOMS: atom_id res chain seq x y z
N MET A 1 -23.29 31.93 7.40
CA MET A 1 -22.20 30.92 7.35
C MET A 1 -21.28 31.30 6.20
N ASP A 2 -19.96 31.12 6.32
CA ASP A 2 -19.01 31.45 5.26
C ASP A 2 -19.27 30.58 4.02
N ILE A 3 -19.43 31.20 2.84
CA ILE A 3 -19.73 30.50 1.58
C ILE A 3 -18.66 29.46 1.23
N ARG A 4 -17.40 29.67 1.63
CA ARG A 4 -16.30 28.72 1.43
C ARG A 4 -16.53 27.43 2.21
N ILE A 5 -17.05 27.54 3.44
CA ILE A 5 -17.37 26.41 4.31
C ILE A 5 -18.57 25.65 3.75
N GLU A 6 -19.62 26.35 3.30
CA GLU A 6 -20.78 25.69 2.70
C GLU A 6 -20.42 24.90 1.43
N GLN A 7 -19.53 25.43 0.58
CA GLN A 7 -19.04 24.71 -0.59
C GLN A 7 -18.16 23.51 -0.22
N PHE A 8 -17.29 23.66 0.79
CA PHE A 8 -16.50 22.56 1.33
C PHE A 8 -17.38 21.43 1.88
N ASP A 9 -18.43 21.75 2.65
CA ASP A 9 -19.37 20.78 3.20
C ASP A 9 -20.09 19.99 2.09
N LYS A 10 -20.41 20.64 0.97
CA LYS A 10 -20.98 19.95 -0.21
C LYS A 10 -20.00 18.93 -0.79
N ILE A 11 -18.72 19.27 -0.89
CA ILE A 11 -17.67 18.34 -1.36
C ILE A 11 -17.52 17.17 -0.40
N VAL A 12 -17.49 17.43 0.91
CA VAL A 12 -17.41 16.37 1.93
C VAL A 12 -18.59 15.41 1.82
N LYS A 13 -19.82 15.91 1.65
CA LYS A 13 -21.00 15.07 1.41
C LYS A 13 -20.89 14.20 0.15
N MET A 14 -20.24 14.69 -0.90
CA MET A 14 -19.99 13.88 -2.10
C MET A 14 -19.00 12.74 -1.81
N ILE A 15 -17.96 13.00 -1.02
CA ILE A 15 -16.99 11.98 -0.58
C ILE A 15 -17.69 10.91 0.28
N GLU A 16 -18.54 11.33 1.23
CA GLU A 16 -19.35 10.42 2.05
C GLU A 16 -20.25 9.53 1.19
N GLY A 17 -20.93 10.12 0.21
CA GLY A 17 -21.78 9.39 -0.73
C GLY A 17 -21.00 8.37 -1.57
N ALA A 18 -19.81 8.73 -2.05
CA ALA A 18 -18.92 7.83 -2.78
C ALA A 18 -18.45 6.66 -1.91
N GLN A 19 -18.07 6.92 -0.66
CA GLN A 19 -17.68 5.87 0.28
C GLN A 19 -18.85 4.94 0.63
N ALA A 20 -20.05 5.49 0.83
CA ALA A 20 -21.25 4.71 1.08
C ALA A 20 -21.58 3.79 -0.11
N ALA A 21 -21.43 4.29 -1.34
CA ALA A 21 -21.60 3.50 -2.55
C ALA A 21 -20.57 2.37 -2.65
N LEU A 22 -19.29 2.65 -2.33
CA LEU A 22 -18.23 1.63 -2.33
C LEU A 22 -18.47 0.55 -1.26
N ASN A 23 -18.91 0.94 -0.05
CA ASN A 23 -19.26 0.00 1.01
C ASN A 23 -20.44 -0.88 0.58
N LYS A 24 -21.48 -0.28 0.01
CA LYS A 24 -22.64 -1.01 -0.52
C LYS A 24 -22.20 -1.99 -1.61
N TYR A 25 -21.38 -1.56 -2.56
CA TYR A 25 -20.79 -2.42 -3.58
C TYR A 25 -20.03 -3.61 -2.95
N PHE A 26 -19.19 -3.35 -1.95
CA PHE A 26 -18.43 -4.38 -1.26
C PHE A 26 -19.32 -5.49 -0.66
N PHE A 27 -20.41 -5.11 0.00
CA PHE A 27 -21.32 -6.06 0.66
C PHE A 27 -22.35 -6.69 -0.29
N ASP A 28 -22.99 -5.90 -1.16
CA ASP A 28 -24.03 -6.38 -2.07
C ASP A 28 -23.47 -7.41 -3.07
N TYR A 29 -22.25 -7.19 -3.57
CA TYR A 29 -21.56 -8.12 -4.46
C TYR A 29 -20.71 -9.15 -3.71
N ARG A 30 -20.78 -9.17 -2.36
CA ARG A 30 -20.05 -10.10 -1.51
C ARG A 30 -18.57 -10.20 -1.87
N ILE A 31 -17.92 -9.05 -2.05
CA ILE A 31 -16.52 -8.97 -2.50
C ILE A 31 -15.59 -9.82 -1.62
N PHE A 32 -15.85 -9.88 -0.31
CA PHE A 32 -15.12 -10.74 0.64
C PHE A 32 -15.15 -12.25 0.33
N THR A 33 -16.00 -12.71 -0.60
CA THR A 33 -16.09 -14.11 -1.04
C THR A 33 -15.38 -14.39 -2.36
N THR A 34 -14.91 -13.35 -3.06
CA THR A 34 -14.30 -13.51 -4.38
C THR A 34 -12.82 -13.88 -4.27
N PHE A 35 -12.29 -14.50 -5.33
CA PHE A 35 -10.86 -14.85 -5.40
C PHE A 35 -9.97 -13.61 -5.32
N GLU A 36 -10.36 -12.52 -5.98
CA GLU A 36 -9.60 -11.27 -6.05
C GLU A 36 -9.44 -10.63 -4.67
N TYR A 37 -10.46 -10.69 -3.82
CA TYR A 37 -10.36 -10.21 -2.44
C TYR A 37 -9.31 -11.00 -1.64
N TRP A 38 -9.34 -12.33 -1.73
CA TRP A 38 -8.34 -13.17 -1.07
C TRP A 38 -6.95 -13.01 -1.66
N LEU A 39 -6.83 -12.70 -2.95
CA LEU A 39 -5.58 -12.31 -3.57
C LEU A 39 -5.05 -10.99 -2.99
N MET A 40 -5.91 -10.01 -2.72
CA MET A 40 -5.50 -8.77 -2.05
C MET A 40 -5.11 -8.99 -0.58
N ILE A 41 -5.76 -9.90 0.14
CA ILE A 41 -5.31 -10.34 1.46
C ILE A 41 -3.94 -11.02 1.36
N PHE A 42 -3.73 -11.87 0.35
CA PHE A 42 -2.44 -12.50 0.12
C PHE A 42 -1.34 -11.46 -0.12
N PHE A 43 -1.59 -10.42 -0.93
CA PHE A 43 -0.65 -9.31 -1.12
C PHE A 43 -0.43 -8.46 0.12
N LEU A 44 -1.38 -8.41 1.05
CA LEU A 44 -1.19 -7.76 2.35
C LEU A 44 -0.35 -8.60 3.32
N ILE A 45 -0.59 -9.91 3.40
CA ILE A 45 -0.01 -10.75 4.47
C ILE A 45 1.27 -11.46 4.01
N ALA A 46 1.29 -12.03 2.81
CA ALA A 46 2.39 -12.87 2.36
C ALA A 46 3.74 -12.12 2.29
N PRO A 47 3.83 -10.88 1.78
CA PRO A 47 5.08 -10.14 1.80
C PRO A 47 5.56 -9.84 3.22
N LEU A 48 4.68 -9.42 4.14
CA LEU A 48 5.05 -9.15 5.54
C LEU A 48 5.59 -10.41 6.24
N VAL A 49 4.94 -11.56 6.03
CA VAL A 49 5.42 -12.85 6.54
C VAL A 49 6.78 -13.22 5.94
N LEU A 50 6.93 -13.08 4.61
CA LEU A 50 8.19 -13.31 3.92
C LEU A 50 9.31 -12.42 4.49
N LEU A 51 9.03 -11.13 4.70
CA LEU A 51 9.97 -10.17 5.25
C LEU A 51 10.41 -10.57 6.64
N TYR A 52 9.47 -10.93 7.53
CA TYR A 52 9.78 -11.36 8.89
C TYR A 52 10.83 -12.48 8.93
N PHE A 53 10.74 -13.46 8.02
CA PHE A 53 11.70 -14.56 7.95
C PHE A 53 12.99 -14.23 7.18
N LYS A 54 12.95 -13.28 6.24
CA LYS A 54 14.06 -13.03 5.29
C LYS A 54 14.85 -11.76 5.56
N ILE A 55 14.40 -10.89 6.47
CA ILE A 55 15.06 -9.61 6.74
C ILE A 55 16.42 -9.81 7.39
N ASP A 56 17.45 -9.10 6.89
CA ASP A 56 18.77 -9.10 7.51
C ASP A 56 18.77 -8.28 8.81
N LYS A 57 18.77 -8.98 9.94
CA LYS A 57 18.74 -8.37 11.28
C LYS A 57 19.95 -7.47 11.57
N SER A 58 21.08 -7.68 10.90
CA SER A 58 22.28 -6.84 11.08
C SER A 58 22.11 -5.42 10.52
N LYS A 59 21.14 -5.25 9.60
CA LYS A 59 20.83 -3.99 8.92
C LYS A 59 19.36 -3.62 9.05
N LEU A 60 18.71 -4.09 10.12
CA LEU A 60 17.26 -3.98 10.30
C LEU A 60 16.77 -2.54 10.15
N PHE A 61 17.42 -1.59 10.83
CA PHE A 61 17.06 -0.19 10.76
C PHE A 61 17.21 0.40 9.35
N GLU A 62 18.34 0.14 8.68
CA GLU A 62 18.62 0.60 7.31
C GLU A 62 17.54 0.11 6.33
N ILE A 63 17.19 -1.18 6.39
CA ILE A 63 16.21 -1.81 5.51
C ILE A 63 14.79 -1.31 5.81
N CYS A 64 14.39 -1.26 7.09
CA CYS A 64 13.07 -0.75 7.50
C CYS A 64 12.90 0.73 7.17
N PHE A 65 13.93 1.55 7.37
CA PHE A 65 13.90 2.95 7.00
C PHE A 65 13.76 3.12 5.48
N TYR A 66 14.49 2.33 4.69
CA TYR A 66 14.31 2.31 3.24
C TYR A 66 12.88 1.92 2.83
N GLY A 67 12.33 0.84 3.39
CA GLY A 67 10.95 0.41 3.15
C GLY A 67 9.91 1.46 3.52
N TYR A 68 10.12 2.17 4.65
CA TYR A 68 9.25 3.26 5.08
C TYR A 68 9.26 4.44 4.09
N ASN A 69 10.42 4.83 3.56
CA ASN A 69 10.49 5.88 2.54
C ASN A 69 9.71 5.48 1.29
N ILE A 70 9.82 4.23 0.85
CA ILE A 70 9.04 3.70 -0.28
C ILE A 70 7.54 3.72 0.03
N HIS A 71 7.14 3.28 1.22
CA HIS A 71 5.74 3.31 1.67
C HIS A 71 5.14 4.72 1.58
N VAL A 72 5.84 5.72 2.12
CA VAL A 72 5.38 7.13 2.12
C VAL A 72 5.29 7.68 0.70
N LEU A 73 6.34 7.51 -0.12
CA LEU A 73 6.36 8.01 -1.49
C LEU A 73 5.26 7.38 -2.35
N PHE A 74 5.11 6.05 -2.25
CA PHE A 74 4.09 5.33 -2.98
C PHE A 74 2.68 5.73 -2.53
N GLY A 75 2.47 5.91 -1.22
CA GLY A 75 1.18 6.38 -0.68
C GLY A 75 0.76 7.74 -1.22
N TYR A 76 1.70 8.69 -1.40
CA TYR A 76 1.37 9.97 -2.05
C TYR A 76 1.03 9.83 -3.53
N ILE A 77 1.74 8.96 -4.25
CA ILE A 77 1.45 8.67 -5.66
C ILE A 77 0.07 8.02 -5.80
N ASP A 78 -0.26 7.04 -4.97
CA ASP A 78 -1.56 6.38 -4.96
C ASP A 78 -2.69 7.37 -4.67
N LEU A 79 -2.53 8.17 -3.61
CA LEU A 79 -3.50 9.20 -3.24
C LEU A 79 -3.73 10.19 -4.37
N TYR A 80 -2.66 10.67 -5.01
CA TYR A 80 -2.74 11.59 -6.14
C TYR A 80 -3.48 10.96 -7.33
N GLY A 81 -3.08 9.75 -7.73
CA GLY A 81 -3.68 9.06 -8.87
C GLY A 81 -5.16 8.74 -8.66
N ARG A 82 -5.54 8.32 -7.46
CA ARG A 82 -6.95 8.07 -7.11
C ARG A 82 -7.80 9.33 -7.09
N ASN A 83 -7.28 10.42 -6.52
CA ASN A 83 -8.00 11.69 -6.49
C ASN A 83 -8.24 12.27 -7.89
N LEU A 84 -7.36 11.94 -8.85
CA LEU A 84 -7.53 12.29 -10.26
C LEU A 84 -8.30 11.24 -11.09
N GLY A 85 -8.67 10.11 -10.50
CA GLY A 85 -9.40 9.03 -11.16
C GLY A 85 -8.56 8.20 -12.14
N TYR A 86 -7.23 8.23 -12.05
CA TYR A 86 -6.35 7.45 -12.94
C TYR A 86 -6.41 5.94 -12.67
N TRP A 87 -6.59 5.55 -11.40
CA TRP A 87 -6.82 4.16 -11.00
C TRP A 87 -7.62 4.11 -9.71
N ASN A 88 -8.22 2.96 -9.43
CA ASN A 88 -8.94 2.63 -8.20
C ASN A 88 -8.93 1.12 -7.95
N TYR A 89 -9.33 0.71 -6.74
CA TYR A 89 -9.27 -0.67 -6.30
C TYR A 89 -10.68 -1.27 -6.21
N PRO A 90 -11.07 -2.15 -7.16
CA PRO A 90 -12.39 -2.78 -7.14
C PRO A 90 -12.53 -3.87 -6.07
N PHE A 91 -11.42 -4.41 -5.56
CA PHE A 91 -11.43 -5.48 -4.55
C PHE A 91 -10.69 -5.07 -3.29
N PRO A 92 -11.10 -3.98 -2.59
CA PRO A 92 -10.36 -3.50 -1.43
C PRO A 92 -10.48 -4.48 -0.26
N VAL A 93 -9.38 -4.72 0.46
CA VAL A 93 -9.45 -5.46 1.75
C VAL A 93 -10.27 -4.67 2.77
N PHE A 94 -10.09 -3.35 2.78
CA PHE A 94 -10.84 -2.44 3.63
C PHE A 94 -11.30 -1.23 2.81
N PRO A 95 -12.61 -1.08 2.51
CA PRO A 95 -13.10 -0.05 1.59
C PRO A 95 -12.70 1.39 1.89
N PRO A 96 -12.57 1.87 3.15
CA PRO A 96 -12.07 3.22 3.42
C PRO A 96 -10.58 3.41 3.11
N ILE A 97 -9.80 2.32 3.02
CA ILE A 97 -8.38 2.34 2.66
C ILE A 97 -8.12 1.33 1.52
N PRO A 98 -8.60 1.60 0.31
CA PRO A 98 -8.62 0.60 -0.77
C PRO A 98 -7.24 0.06 -1.18
N GLY A 99 -6.18 0.89 -1.12
CA GLY A 99 -4.82 0.54 -1.52
C GLY A 99 -3.99 -0.22 -0.48
N LEU A 100 -4.56 -0.51 0.70
CA LEU A 100 -3.84 -1.03 1.88
C LEU A 100 -2.85 -2.18 1.57
N SER A 101 -3.29 -3.17 0.78
CA SER A 101 -2.48 -4.34 0.42
C SER A 101 -1.22 -3.98 -0.36
N LEU A 102 -1.32 -3.03 -1.30
CA LEU A 102 -0.19 -2.64 -2.13
C LEU A 102 0.69 -1.64 -1.40
N ASP A 103 0.08 -0.59 -0.85
CA ASP A 103 0.76 0.55 -0.27
C ASP A 103 1.58 0.15 0.95
N THR A 104 1.04 -0.71 1.80
CA THR A 104 1.63 -1.03 3.12
C THR A 104 2.48 -2.29 3.11
N SER A 105 2.22 -3.20 2.18
CA SER A 105 2.87 -4.51 2.16
C SER A 105 3.58 -4.76 0.84
N LEU A 106 2.85 -5.02 -0.25
CA LEU A 106 3.46 -5.58 -1.45
C LEU A 106 4.59 -4.71 -2.00
N VAL A 107 4.34 -3.42 -2.17
CA VAL A 107 5.33 -2.48 -2.72
C VAL A 107 6.51 -2.30 -1.76
N PRO A 108 6.34 -1.77 -0.53
CA PRO A 108 7.48 -1.48 0.35
C PRO A 108 8.30 -2.73 0.67
N VAL A 109 7.66 -3.88 0.92
CA VAL A 109 8.40 -5.13 1.21
C VAL A 109 9.21 -5.59 0.02
N THR A 110 8.66 -5.55 -1.20
CA THR A 110 9.40 -5.94 -2.41
C THR A 110 10.67 -5.10 -2.55
N PHE A 111 10.55 -3.79 -2.35
CA PHE A 111 11.69 -2.88 -2.38
C PHE A 111 12.69 -3.16 -1.24
N MET A 112 12.24 -3.47 -0.02
CA MET A 112 13.11 -3.87 1.09
C MET A 112 13.94 -5.12 0.74
N LEU A 113 13.30 -6.13 0.15
CA LEU A 113 13.96 -7.39 -0.22
C LEU A 113 14.98 -7.20 -1.36
N VAL A 114 14.66 -6.38 -2.36
CA VAL A 114 15.58 -6.02 -3.45
C VAL A 114 16.76 -5.19 -2.92
N TYR A 115 16.50 -4.25 -2.02
CA TYR A 115 17.52 -3.41 -1.41
C TYR A 115 18.53 -4.25 -0.59
N GLN A 116 18.04 -5.12 0.30
CA GLN A 116 18.93 -5.99 1.08
C GLN A 116 19.74 -6.95 0.20
N TRP A 117 19.16 -7.44 -0.91
CA TRP A 117 19.88 -8.26 -1.88
C TRP A 117 21.02 -7.49 -2.54
N THR A 118 20.78 -6.22 -2.87
CA THR A 118 21.74 -5.34 -3.55
C THR A 118 22.93 -5.01 -2.64
N ILE A 119 22.69 -4.63 -1.38
CA ILE A 119 23.76 -4.32 -0.43
C ILE A 119 24.58 -5.58 -0.05
N LYS A 120 23.94 -6.76 0.03
CA LYS A 120 24.64 -8.03 0.27
C LYS A 120 25.57 -8.38 -0.90
N ARG A 121 25.13 -8.20 -2.15
CA ARG A 121 25.95 -8.43 -3.35
C ARG A 121 27.13 -7.48 -3.43
N LYS A 122 26.95 -6.19 -3.13
CA LYS A 122 28.05 -5.21 -3.07
C LYS A 122 29.13 -5.64 -2.08
N LYS A 123 28.74 -6.10 -0.88
CA LYS A 123 29.68 -6.59 0.14
C LYS A 123 30.52 -7.77 -0.34
N ILE A 124 29.92 -8.74 -1.04
CA ILE A 124 30.62 -9.91 -1.59
C ILE A 124 31.68 -9.48 -2.60
N ILE A 125 31.32 -8.60 -3.54
CA ILE A 125 32.26 -8.13 -4.58
C ILE A 125 33.45 -7.40 -3.94
N THR A 126 33.20 -6.50 -2.98
CA THR A 126 34.29 -5.80 -2.29
C THR A 126 35.21 -6.75 -1.53
N SER A 127 34.69 -7.82 -0.92
CA SER A 127 35.54 -8.80 -0.21
C SER A 127 36.32 -9.76 -1.11
N THR A 128 36.03 -9.80 -2.41
CA THR A 128 36.77 -10.64 -3.38
C THR A 128 37.85 -9.85 -4.12
N VAL A 129 37.76 -8.51 -4.12
CA VAL A 129 38.70 -7.62 -4.81
C VAL A 129 39.83 -7.12 -3.89
N TYR A 130 39.71 -7.33 -2.58
CA TYR A 130 40.74 -7.08 -1.56
C TYR A 130 41.07 -8.40 -0.84
#